data_AF-A0A7W0V9N8-F1
#
_entry.id   AF-A0A7W0V9N8-F1
#
_cell.length_a   1.000
_cell.length_b   1.000
_cell.length_c   1.000
_cell.angle_alpha   90.00
_cell.angle_beta   90.00
_cell.angle_gamma   90.00
#
_symmetry.space_group_name_H-M   'P 1'
#
loop_
_entity.id
_entity.type
_entity.pdbx_description
1 polymer ?
#
loop_
_entity_poly.entity_id
_entity_poly.type
_entity_poly.pdbx_seq_one_letter_code
_entity_poly.pdbx_strand_id
1 'polypeptide(L)'
;MSDFPDFKLSATGRKVALSLVPVICPPEYVQFADAIVTNFELTISVSPLLLRKGVSAGFATYDLGALPRYRKRAHKLTGEDAERYFSSWEHGITPLHVQFARALNQLLSLGCYDVPEVMEAIGYRPAPWIEEVTRKRLTVYAADVRKQEVQILAPDPLRPGFRIEDVRRDRKVGA
;
A
#
# COMPACT_ATOMS: atom_id res chain seq x y z
N MET A 1 13.66 -8.85 13.81
CA MET A 1 12.75 -7.98 13.04
C MET A 1 13.63 -7.35 11.98
N SER A 2 13.62 -7.86 10.76
CA SER A 2 14.48 -7.31 9.71
C SER A 2 14.10 -5.85 9.51
N ASP A 3 15.05 -4.93 9.66
CA ASP A 3 14.88 -3.52 9.32
C ASP A 3 14.51 -3.42 7.85
N PHE A 4 13.21 -3.43 7.55
CA PHE A 4 12.73 -3.02 6.25
C PHE A 4 13.11 -1.54 6.15
N PRO A 5 13.90 -1.12 5.14
CA PRO A 5 14.23 0.28 5.00
C PRO A 5 12.92 1.04 4.85
N ASP A 6 12.65 1.99 5.75
CA ASP A 6 11.51 2.87 5.72
C ASP A 6 11.47 3.61 4.38
N PHE A 7 10.75 3.04 3.42
CA PHE A 7 10.50 3.73 2.18
C PHE A 7 9.64 4.94 2.50
N LYS A 8 10.14 6.10 2.10
CA LYS A 8 9.40 7.35 2.11
C LYS A 8 9.45 7.94 0.71
N LEU A 9 8.30 8.46 0.28
CA LEU A 9 8.28 9.27 -0.91
C LEU A 9 9.17 10.49 -0.70
N SER A 10 9.83 10.93 -1.78
CA SER A 10 10.46 12.24 -1.77
C SER A 10 9.40 13.32 -1.52
N ALA A 11 9.82 14.51 -1.07
CA ALA A 11 8.89 15.62 -0.85
C ALA A 11 8.05 15.94 -2.11
N THR A 12 8.63 15.80 -3.30
CA THR A 12 7.90 15.95 -4.57
C THR A 12 6.95 14.78 -4.82
N GLY A 13 7.40 13.53 -4.62
CA GLY A 13 6.54 12.35 -4.78
C GLY A 13 5.32 12.39 -3.86
N ARG A 14 5.51 12.83 -2.61
CA ARG A 14 4.42 13.01 -1.66
C ARG A 14 3.43 14.10 -2.10
N LYS A 15 3.93 15.23 -2.61
CA LYS A 15 3.07 16.29 -3.18
C LYS A 15 2.24 15.78 -4.37
N VAL A 16 2.85 14.98 -5.25
CA VAL A 16 2.13 14.36 -6.37
C VAL A 16 1.07 13.40 -5.86
N ALA A 17 1.40 12.50 -4.93
CA ALA A 17 0.44 11.57 -4.35
C ALA A 17 -0.74 12.31 -3.70
N LEU A 18 -0.48 13.37 -2.93
CA LEU A 18 -1.53 14.21 -2.32
C LEU A 18 -2.41 14.89 -3.39
N SER A 19 -1.81 15.40 -4.47
CA SER A 19 -2.59 16.01 -5.56
C SER A 19 -3.47 15.02 -6.33
N LEU A 20 -3.14 13.73 -6.27
CA LEU A 20 -3.87 12.66 -6.94
C LEU A 20 -5.04 12.13 -6.09
N VAL A 21 -5.02 12.30 -4.76
CA VAL A 21 -6.13 11.90 -3.89
C VAL A 21 -7.48 12.46 -4.37
N PRO A 22 -7.67 13.77 -4.60
CA PRO A 22 -8.95 14.30 -5.07
C PRO A 22 -9.32 13.88 -6.50
N VAL A 23 -8.40 13.29 -7.27
CA VAL A 23 -8.64 12.80 -8.63
C VAL A 23 -9.08 11.34 -8.62
N ILE A 24 -8.51 10.53 -7.74
CA ILE A 24 -8.68 9.07 -7.70
C ILE A 24 -9.72 8.65 -6.66
N CYS A 25 -9.68 9.28 -5.47
CA CYS A 25 -10.51 8.89 -4.35
C CYS A 25 -11.86 9.63 -4.39
N PRO A 26 -12.93 9.06 -3.82
CA PRO A 26 -14.20 9.75 -3.67
C PRO A 26 -14.06 11.09 -2.94
N PRO A 27 -14.79 12.14 -3.35
CA PRO A 27 -14.63 13.50 -2.82
C PRO A 27 -14.87 13.60 -1.31
N GLU A 28 -15.75 12.76 -0.76
CA GLU A 28 -16.06 12.67 0.67
C GLU A 28 -14.87 12.24 1.54
N TYR A 29 -13.82 11.64 0.95
CA TYR A 29 -12.64 11.15 1.69
C TYR A 29 -11.38 11.99 1.48
N VAL A 30 -11.46 13.09 0.72
CA VAL A 30 -10.31 13.98 0.45
C VAL A 30 -9.71 14.56 1.73
N GLN A 31 -10.51 14.77 2.76
CA GLN A 31 -10.06 15.21 4.09
C GLN A 31 -9.07 14.25 4.77
N PHE A 32 -9.00 12.99 4.32
CA PHE A 32 -8.08 11.97 4.83
C PHE A 32 -6.84 11.80 3.95
N ALA A 33 -6.58 12.71 2.99
CA ALA A 33 -5.50 12.58 2.01
C ALA A 33 -4.13 12.20 2.60
N ASP A 34 -3.74 12.81 3.73
CA ASP A 34 -2.46 12.49 4.38
C ASP A 34 -2.40 11.06 4.92
N ALA A 35 -3.50 10.55 5.48
CA ALA A 35 -3.60 9.16 5.96
C ALA A 35 -3.56 8.18 4.79
N ILE A 36 -4.28 8.48 3.71
CA ILE A 36 -4.29 7.69 2.46
C ILE A 36 -2.88 7.59 1.88
N VAL A 37 -2.17 8.72 1.74
CA VAL A 37 -0.81 8.75 1.20
C VAL A 37 0.18 8.05 2.15
N THR A 38 -0.03 8.13 3.46
CA THR A 38 0.78 7.38 4.44
C THR A 38 0.60 5.87 4.30
N ASN A 39 -0.64 5.41 4.09
CA ASN A 39 -0.91 4.00 3.85
C ASN A 39 -0.35 3.53 2.49
N PHE A 40 -0.41 4.37 1.47
CA PHE A 40 0.27 4.13 0.20
C PHE A 40 1.79 3.98 0.37
N GLU A 41 2.45 4.87 1.14
CA GLU A 41 3.89 4.76 1.46
C GLU A 41 4.21 3.43 2.15
N LEU A 42 3.39 3.02 3.11
CA LEU A 42 3.54 1.74 3.83
C LEU A 42 3.40 0.55 2.89
N THR A 43 2.44 0.60 1.96
CA THR A 43 2.23 -0.46 0.96
C THR A 43 3.44 -0.58 0.02
N ILE A 44 4.03 0.55 -0.39
CA ILE A 44 5.24 0.54 -1.21
C ILE A 44 6.48 0.14 -0.40
N SER A 45 6.53 0.36 0.92
CA SER A 45 7.71 0.04 1.73
C SER A 45 8.00 -1.47 1.80
N VAL A 46 6.96 -2.29 1.77
CA VAL A 46 7.08 -3.76 1.75
C VAL A 46 7.34 -4.32 0.35
N SER A 47 7.39 -3.47 -0.67
CA SER A 47 7.60 -3.88 -2.06
C SER A 47 9.09 -4.11 -2.42
N PRO A 48 9.37 -4.91 -3.47
CA PRO A 48 10.72 -5.08 -3.99
C PRO A 48 11.40 -3.75 -4.31
N LEU A 49 12.73 -3.67 -4.12
CA LEU A 49 13.50 -2.43 -4.30
C LEU A 49 13.33 -1.79 -5.68
N LEU A 50 13.22 -2.61 -6.73
CA LEU A 50 12.98 -2.12 -8.09
C LEU A 50 11.64 -1.40 -8.21
N LEU A 51 10.59 -1.91 -7.57
CA LEU A 51 9.27 -1.28 -7.57
C LEU A 51 9.32 0.05 -6.81
N ARG A 52 9.97 0.09 -5.64
CA ARG A 52 10.17 1.33 -4.86
C ARG A 52 10.87 2.43 -5.66
N LYS A 53 11.94 2.08 -6.37
CA LYS A 53 12.65 3.02 -7.27
C LYS A 53 11.79 3.43 -8.46
N GLY A 54 11.06 2.47 -9.05
CA GLY A 54 10.14 2.71 -10.16
C GLY A 54 9.04 3.70 -9.81
N VAL A 55 8.44 3.59 -8.62
CA VAL A 55 7.44 4.54 -8.12
C VAL A 55 8.02 5.94 -7.98
N SER A 56 9.19 6.09 -7.36
CA SER A 56 9.85 7.38 -7.22
C SER A 56 10.18 8.04 -8.58
N ALA A 57 10.70 7.26 -9.54
CA ALA A 57 10.97 7.74 -10.88
C ALA A 57 9.68 8.11 -11.63
N GLY A 58 8.65 7.25 -11.54
CA GLY A 58 7.35 7.47 -12.17
C GLY A 58 6.67 8.74 -11.68
N PHE A 59 6.72 9.04 -10.37
CA PHE A 59 6.21 10.31 -9.86
C PHE A 59 6.98 11.52 -10.39
N ALA A 60 8.30 11.45 -10.51
CA ALA A 60 9.09 12.54 -11.09
C ALA A 60 8.73 12.76 -12.57
N THR A 61 8.58 11.69 -13.34
CA THR A 61 8.16 11.76 -14.75
C THR A 61 6.74 12.30 -14.89
N TYR A 62 5.80 11.84 -14.07
CA TYR A 62 4.43 12.37 -14.01
C TYR A 62 4.41 13.86 -13.67
N ASP A 63 5.16 14.27 -12.66
CA ASP A 63 5.18 15.67 -12.24
C ASP A 63 5.72 16.62 -13.32
N LEU A 64 6.79 16.21 -14.00
CA LEU A 64 7.43 17.00 -15.05
C LEU A 64 6.67 16.92 -16.39
N GLY A 65 6.01 15.81 -16.67
CA GLY A 65 5.27 15.59 -17.92
C GLY A 65 4.10 16.54 -18.13
N ALA A 66 3.64 17.23 -17.09
CA ALA A 66 2.61 18.27 -17.19
C ALA A 66 3.13 19.58 -17.79
N LEU A 67 4.44 19.85 -17.71
CA LEU A 67 5.03 21.14 -18.10
C LEU A 67 4.78 21.53 -19.57
N PRO A 68 4.95 20.64 -20.56
CA PRO A 68 4.78 21.02 -21.97
C PRO A 68 3.37 21.50 -22.31
N ARG A 69 2.34 20.96 -21.62
CA ARG A 69 0.94 21.26 -21.89
C ARG A 69 0.37 22.34 -20.97
N TYR A 70 0.67 22.26 -19.68
CA TYR A 70 0.04 23.12 -18.65
C TYR A 70 0.96 24.21 -18.14
N ARG A 71 2.25 24.22 -18.53
CA ARG A 71 3.30 25.13 -18.03
C ARG A 71 3.45 25.11 -16.50
N LYS A 72 2.91 24.07 -15.86
CA LYS A 72 2.93 23.81 -14.42
C LYS A 72 3.28 22.34 -14.20
N ARG A 73 3.84 22.06 -13.03
CA ARG A 73 4.05 20.70 -12.54
C ARG A 73 2.72 20.04 -12.19
N ALA A 74 2.63 18.72 -12.33
CA ALA A 74 1.37 18.00 -12.14
C ALA A 74 0.79 18.21 -10.74
N HIS A 75 1.63 18.21 -9.69
CA HIS A 75 1.15 18.43 -8.31
C HIS A 75 0.57 19.82 -8.04
N LYS A 76 0.68 20.75 -9.00
CA LYS A 76 0.09 22.09 -8.93
C LYS A 76 -1.18 22.22 -9.78
N LEU A 77 -1.59 21.16 -10.47
CA LEU A 77 -2.87 21.12 -11.18
C LEU A 77 -3.98 20.84 -10.16
N THR A 78 -5.16 21.40 -10.41
CA THR A 78 -6.32 21.28 -9.52
C THR A 78 -7.59 21.10 -10.34
N GLY A 79 -8.59 20.43 -9.77
CA GLY A 79 -9.90 20.22 -10.41
C GLY A 79 -9.78 19.57 -11.78
N GLU A 80 -10.53 20.09 -12.75
CA GLU A 80 -10.64 19.53 -14.10
C GLU A 80 -9.28 19.38 -14.83
N ASP A 81 -8.31 20.27 -14.57
CA ASP A 81 -6.98 20.15 -15.19
C ASP A 81 -6.19 18.96 -14.64
N ALA A 82 -6.31 18.67 -13.35
CA ALA A 82 -5.69 17.51 -12.74
C ALA A 82 -6.33 16.21 -13.25
N GLU A 83 -7.66 16.17 -13.33
CA GLU A 83 -8.43 15.06 -13.87
C GLU A 83 -8.08 14.79 -15.34
N ARG A 84 -8.09 15.83 -16.19
CA ARG A 84 -7.72 15.71 -17.61
C ARG A 84 -6.28 15.24 -17.77
N TYR A 85 -5.36 15.73 -16.95
CA TYR A 85 -3.97 15.29 -17.02
C TYR A 85 -3.81 13.82 -16.61
N PHE A 86 -4.42 13.40 -15.51
CA PHE A 86 -4.39 12.00 -15.07
C PHE A 86 -5.07 11.06 -16.08
N SER A 87 -6.24 11.45 -16.60
CA SER A 87 -6.94 10.71 -17.65
C SER A 87 -6.08 10.52 -18.91
N SER A 88 -5.27 11.53 -19.27
CA SER A 88 -4.33 11.39 -20.39
C SER A 88 -3.23 10.36 -20.16
N TRP A 89 -2.89 10.05 -18.91
CA TRP A 89 -1.97 8.97 -18.56
C TRP A 89 -2.65 7.61 -18.54
N GLU A 90 -3.88 7.52 -18.04
CA GLU A 90 -4.69 6.29 -18.07
C GLU A 90 -4.98 5.81 -19.50
N HIS A 91 -5.07 6.74 -20.45
CA HIS A 91 -5.27 6.48 -21.89
C HIS A 91 -4.02 6.82 -22.72
N GLY A 92 -2.85 6.86 -22.07
CA GLY A 92 -1.64 7.46 -22.60
C GLY A 92 -1.02 6.76 -23.79
N ILE A 93 -0.06 7.47 -24.39
CA ILE A 93 0.63 7.13 -25.64
C ILE A 93 1.44 5.82 -25.53
N THR A 94 1.89 5.47 -24.32
CA THR A 94 2.71 4.28 -24.10
C THR A 94 2.03 3.33 -23.09
N PRO A 95 2.19 2.00 -23.26
CA PRO A 95 1.69 1.04 -22.28
C PRO A 95 2.24 1.28 -20.87
N LEU A 96 3.45 1.81 -20.75
CA LEU A 96 4.06 2.11 -19.46
C LEU A 96 3.32 3.22 -18.70
N HIS A 97 2.90 4.30 -19.37
CA HIS A 97 2.10 5.36 -18.75
C HIS A 97 0.76 4.81 -18.24
N VAL A 98 0.09 4.00 -19.07
CA VAL A 98 -1.20 3.39 -18.74
C VAL A 98 -1.08 2.48 -17.52
N GLN A 99 -0.08 1.59 -17.51
CA GLN A 99 0.12 0.67 -16.39
C GLN A 99 0.50 1.41 -15.11
N PHE A 100 1.31 2.46 -15.21
CA PHE A 100 1.66 3.28 -14.04
C PHE A 100 0.44 4.00 -13.47
N ALA A 101 -0.38 4.63 -14.31
CA ALA A 101 -1.60 5.32 -13.88
C ALA A 101 -2.61 4.36 -13.23
N ARG A 102 -2.81 3.17 -13.83
CA ARG A 102 -3.66 2.12 -13.26
C ARG A 102 -3.14 1.64 -11.92
N ALA A 103 -1.83 1.45 -11.77
CA ALA A 103 -1.24 1.06 -10.50
C ALA A 103 -1.44 2.13 -9.43
N LEU A 104 -1.25 3.41 -9.76
CA LEU A 104 -1.53 4.52 -8.84
C LEU A 104 -3.01 4.57 -8.44
N ASN A 105 -3.91 4.44 -9.41
CA ASN A 105 -5.36 4.41 -9.19
C ASN A 105 -5.73 3.29 -8.20
N GLN A 106 -5.27 2.07 -8.46
CA GLN A 106 -5.54 0.91 -7.62
C GLN A 106 -4.95 1.06 -6.21
N LEU A 107 -3.70 1.49 -6.09
CA LEU A 107 -3.01 1.58 -4.80
C LEU A 107 -3.54 2.72 -3.93
N LEU A 108 -3.88 3.88 -4.53
CA LEU A 108 -4.48 4.98 -3.78
C LEU A 108 -5.94 4.68 -3.42
N SER A 109 -6.70 4.02 -4.30
CA SER A 109 -8.06 3.56 -3.99
C SER A 109 -8.06 2.52 -2.87
N LEU A 110 -7.16 1.54 -2.92
CA LEU A 110 -6.97 0.58 -1.83
C LEU A 110 -6.59 1.30 -0.54
N GLY A 111 -5.60 2.20 -0.62
CA GLY A 111 -5.16 3.02 0.50
C GLY A 111 -6.29 3.83 1.12
N CYS A 112 -7.24 4.33 0.32
CA CYS A 112 -8.41 5.08 0.76
C CYS A 112 -9.32 4.25 1.67
N TYR A 113 -9.66 3.02 1.27
CA TYR A 113 -10.60 2.18 2.03
C TYR A 113 -9.96 1.44 3.21
N ASP A 114 -8.63 1.44 3.30
CA ASP A 114 -7.88 0.89 4.43
C ASP A 114 -7.61 1.93 5.54
N VAL A 115 -8.00 3.19 5.36
CA VAL A 115 -7.92 4.22 6.41
C VAL A 115 -9.00 3.94 7.47
N PRO A 116 -8.65 3.81 8.78
CA PRO A 116 -9.62 3.50 9.83
C PRO A 116 -10.83 4.44 9.88
N GLU A 117 -10.60 5.73 9.65
CA GLU A 117 -11.65 6.76 9.61
C GLU A 117 -12.62 6.55 8.44
N VAL A 118 -12.11 6.12 7.27
CA VAL A 118 -12.94 5.78 6.11
C VAL A 118 -13.70 4.48 6.36
N MET A 119 -13.03 3.45 6.90
CA MET A 119 -13.66 2.18 7.29
C MET A 119 -14.83 2.42 8.25
N GLU A 120 -14.62 3.26 9.27
CA GLU A 120 -15.67 3.60 10.23
C GLU A 120 -16.80 4.40 9.58
N ALA A 121 -16.48 5.36 8.71
CA ALA A 121 -17.48 6.15 7.98
C ALA A 121 -18.41 5.29 7.10
N ILE A 122 -17.89 4.22 6.49
CA ILE A 122 -18.68 3.27 5.69
C ILE A 122 -19.28 2.12 6.51
N GLY A 123 -19.07 2.11 7.83
CA GLY A 123 -19.55 1.04 8.71
C GLY A 123 -18.82 -0.30 8.56
N TYR A 124 -17.62 -0.30 7.95
CA TYR A 124 -16.81 -1.49 7.76
C TYR A 124 -15.99 -1.81 9.01
N ARG A 125 -16.44 -2.80 9.78
CA ARG A 125 -15.78 -3.26 11.02
C ARG A 125 -15.42 -4.74 10.91
N PRO A 126 -14.31 -5.11 10.25
CA PRO A 126 -13.99 -6.51 9.99
C PRO A 126 -13.43 -7.26 11.21
N ALA A 127 -12.91 -6.55 12.23
CA ALA A 127 -12.18 -7.19 13.34
C ALA A 127 -12.97 -8.28 14.10
N PRO A 128 -14.26 -8.08 14.48
CA PRO A 128 -15.03 -9.12 15.15
C PRO A 128 -15.22 -10.38 14.29
N TRP A 129 -15.48 -10.19 12.99
CA TRP A 129 -15.62 -11.29 12.04
C TRP A 129 -14.29 -12.02 11.82
N ILE A 130 -13.18 -11.29 11.71
CA ILE A 130 -11.83 -11.88 11.62
C ILE A 130 -11.55 -12.73 12.85
N GLU A 131 -11.89 -12.25 14.05
CA GLU A 131 -11.68 -13.00 15.29
C GLU A 131 -12.52 -14.29 15.32
N GLU A 132 -13.80 -14.20 14.98
CA GLU A 132 -14.71 -15.34 14.91
C GLU A 132 -14.21 -16.40 13.93
N VAL A 133 -13.89 -16.00 12.69
CA VAL A 133 -13.42 -16.91 11.65
C VAL A 133 -12.04 -17.48 12.00
N THR A 134 -11.15 -16.67 12.57
CA THR A 134 -9.85 -17.15 13.07
C THR A 134 -10.05 -18.24 14.12
N ARG A 135 -10.91 -18.01 15.11
CA ARG A 135 -11.23 -18.99 16.15
C ARG A 135 -11.74 -20.29 15.54
N LYS A 136 -12.72 -20.20 14.63
CA LYS A 136 -13.29 -21.35 13.92
C LYS A 136 -12.24 -22.13 13.14
N ARG A 137 -11.41 -21.44 12.35
CA ARG A 137 -10.36 -22.06 11.53
C ARG A 137 -9.29 -22.72 12.40
N LEU A 138 -8.87 -22.08 13.48
CA LEU A 138 -7.89 -22.67 14.41
C LEU A 138 -8.46 -23.90 15.12
N THR A 139 -9.76 -23.95 15.39
CA THR A 139 -10.40 -25.17 15.92
C THR A 139 -10.45 -26.29 14.88
N VAL A 140 -10.94 -25.99 13.67
CA VAL A 140 -11.12 -27.00 12.60
C VAL A 140 -9.79 -27.55 12.11
N TYR A 141 -8.80 -26.68 11.87
CA TYR A 141 -7.50 -27.03 11.30
C TYR A 141 -6.41 -27.19 12.36
N ALA A 142 -6.77 -27.35 13.64
CA ALA A 142 -5.80 -27.43 14.74
C ALA A 142 -4.71 -28.49 14.50
N ALA A 143 -5.09 -29.65 13.96
CA ALA A 143 -4.16 -30.74 13.68
C ALA A 143 -3.20 -30.40 12.53
N ASP A 144 -3.72 -29.80 11.46
CA ASP A 144 -2.93 -29.39 10.29
C ASP A 144 -1.98 -28.25 10.65
N VAL A 145 -2.44 -27.27 11.43
CA VAL A 145 -1.60 -26.18 11.97
C VAL A 145 -0.45 -26.77 12.78
N ARG A 146 -0.72 -27.68 13.72
CA ARG A 146 0.34 -28.34 14.51
C ARG A 146 1.33 -29.12 13.63
N LYS A 147 0.83 -29.85 12.63
CA LYS A 147 1.68 -30.59 11.68
C LYS A 147 2.58 -29.63 10.89
N GLN A 148 2.03 -28.52 10.43
CA GLN A 148 2.77 -27.49 9.70
C GLN A 148 3.80 -26.77 10.58
N GLU A 149 3.45 -26.45 11.83
CA GLU A 149 4.38 -25.88 12.81
C GLU A 149 5.57 -26.80 13.05
N VAL A 150 5.33 -28.10 13.25
CA VAL A 150 6.40 -29.11 13.38
C VAL A 150 7.26 -29.14 12.12
N GLN A 151 6.67 -29.06 10.93
CA GLN A 151 7.42 -29.07 9.67
C GLN A 151 8.28 -27.81 9.48
N ILE A 152 7.77 -26.64 9.86
CA ILE A 152 8.52 -25.36 9.77
C ILE A 152 9.68 -25.33 10.77
N LEU A 153 9.46 -25.86 11.97
CA LEU A 153 10.46 -25.89 13.04
C LEU A 153 11.42 -27.09 12.94
N ALA A 154 11.14 -28.04 12.04
CA ALA A 154 12.04 -29.15 11.77
C ALA A 154 13.40 -28.62 11.28
N PRO A 155 14.52 -29.25 11.68
CA PRO A 155 15.84 -28.86 11.19
C PRO A 155 15.86 -28.82 9.67
N ASP A 156 16.34 -27.71 9.10
CA ASP A 156 16.39 -27.54 7.65
C ASP A 156 17.30 -28.63 7.04
N PRO A 157 16.77 -29.54 6.19
CA PRO A 157 17.55 -30.62 5.62
C PRO A 157 18.65 -30.10 4.67
N LEU A 158 18.55 -28.86 4.19
CA LEU A 158 19.53 -28.20 3.33
C LEU A 158 20.52 -27.34 4.12
N ARG A 159 20.31 -27.12 5.42
CA ARG A 159 21.20 -26.37 6.32
C ARG A 159 21.38 -27.12 7.65
N PRO A 160 22.20 -28.20 7.66
CA PRO A 160 22.42 -29.00 8.87
C PRO A 160 22.94 -28.14 10.02
N GLY A 161 22.23 -28.16 11.16
CA GLY A 161 22.59 -27.41 12.37
C GLY A 161 21.92 -26.05 12.52
N PHE A 162 21.23 -25.53 11.50
CA PHE A 162 20.41 -24.32 11.64
C PHE A 162 19.03 -24.70 12.18
N ARG A 163 18.68 -24.23 13.38
CA ARG A 163 17.33 -24.36 13.96
C ARG A 163 16.67 -23.00 13.98
N ILE A 164 15.43 -22.93 13.54
CA ILE A 164 14.58 -21.77 13.77
C ILE A 164 14.13 -21.87 15.23
N GLU A 165 14.71 -21.03 16.10
CA GLU A 165 14.27 -20.95 17.48
C GLU A 165 12.84 -20.39 17.53
N ASP A 166 11.99 -21.06 18.31
CA ASP A 166 10.63 -20.58 18.60
C ASP A 166 10.76 -19.32 19.46
N VAL A 167 10.75 -18.15 18.82
CA VAL A 167 10.63 -16.87 19.53
C VAL A 167 9.20 -16.79 20.03
N ARG A 168 8.93 -17.41 21.19
CA ARG A 168 7.71 -17.19 21.96
C ARG A 168 7.53 -15.68 22.10
N ARG A 169 6.58 -15.12 21.35
CA ARG A 169 6.06 -13.78 21.61
C ARG A 169 5.33 -13.85 22.94
N ASP A 170 6.03 -13.53 24.03
CA ASP A 170 5.41 -13.09 25.27
C ASP A 170 4.66 -11.78 24.97
N ARG A 171 3.44 -11.92 24.43
CA ARG A 171 2.43 -10.87 24.50
C ARG A 171 2.05 -10.77 25.97
N LYS A 172 2.76 -9.93 26.72
CA LYS A 172 2.15 -9.26 27.87
C LYS A 172 1.01 -8.41 27.32
N VAL A 173 -0.20 -8.95 27.38
CA VAL A 173 -1.44 -8.18 27.29
C VAL A 173 -1.43 -7.27 28.52
N GLY A 174 -1.10 -6.00 28.31
CA GLY A 174 -1.23 -4.97 29.35
C GLY A 174 -2.70 -4.82 29.69
N ALA A 175 -3.02 -5.13 30.94
CA ALA A 175 -4.21 -4.64 31.62
C ALA A 175 -3.99 -3.18 32.05
#